data_AF-A0AAP9TV30-F1
#
_entry.id   AF-A0AAP9TV30-F1
#
_cell.length_a   1.000
_cell.length_b   1.000
_cell.length_c   1.000
_cell.angle_alpha   90.00
_cell.angle_beta   90.00
_cell.angle_gamma   90.00
#
_symmetry.space_group_name_H-M   'P 1'
#
loop_
_entity.id
_entity.type
_entity.pdbx_description
1 polymer ?
#
loop_
_entity_poly.entity_id
_entity_poly.type
_entity_poly.pdbx_seq_one_letter_code
_entity_poly.pdbx_strand_id
1 'polypeptide(L)'
;MRYRNIRKWDNPRQTENLLYFAQIFEECFFPFSLDTYKPSAMNTSLLCDEALVVISAVESGDIKEPNIKHVLLELCSNLESDDVAKDLLDIELKEIYSILKNDKESLSSKKTTIEVLSRYLNQKKI
;
A
#
# COMPACT_ATOMS: atom_id res chain seq x y z
N MET A 1 -13.48 -17.63 -18.81
CA MET A 1 -13.53 -17.95 -17.37
C MET A 1 -12.86 -19.30 -17.12
N ARG A 2 -11.81 -19.35 -16.30
CA ARG A 2 -11.20 -20.63 -15.88
C ARG A 2 -12.18 -21.29 -14.89
N TYR A 3 -12.50 -22.57 -15.08
CA TYR A 3 -13.38 -23.30 -14.15
C TYR A 3 -12.66 -23.46 -12.81
N ARG A 4 -13.07 -22.69 -11.79
CA ARG A 4 -12.50 -22.73 -10.46
C ARG A 4 -13.12 -23.89 -9.69
N ASN A 5 -12.30 -24.70 -9.02
CA ASN A 5 -12.78 -25.81 -8.19
C ASN A 5 -12.47 -25.54 -6.72
N ILE A 6 -13.34 -26.06 -5.86
CA ILE A 6 -13.25 -25.91 -4.39
C ILE A 6 -12.47 -27.07 -3.74
N ARG A 7 -11.64 -27.79 -4.50
CA ARG A 7 -11.01 -29.05 -4.03
C ARG A 7 -10.09 -28.86 -2.82
N LYS A 8 -9.58 -27.65 -2.60
CA LYS A 8 -8.71 -27.29 -1.47
C LYS A 8 -9.45 -26.58 -0.34
N TRP A 9 -10.78 -26.49 -0.41
CA TRP A 9 -11.59 -25.79 0.56
C TRP A 9 -12.17 -26.78 1.55
N ASP A 10 -11.78 -26.68 2.82
CA ASP A 10 -12.29 -27.54 3.88
C ASP A 10 -13.72 -27.13 4.25
N ASN A 11 -14.63 -28.11 4.34
CA ASN A 11 -16.03 -27.91 4.74
C ASN A 11 -16.76 -26.75 4.03
N PRO A 12 -16.81 -26.72 2.68
CA PRO A 12 -17.31 -25.57 1.91
C PRO A 12 -18.76 -25.20 2.23
N ARG A 13 -19.58 -26.15 2.67
CA ARG A 13 -20.97 -25.90 3.12
C ARG A 13 -21.06 -25.13 4.43
N GLN A 14 -20.10 -25.29 5.34
CA GLN A 14 -20.09 -24.59 6.63
C GLN A 14 -19.47 -23.19 6.52
N THR A 15 -18.67 -22.96 5.48
CA THR A 15 -17.95 -21.71 5.22
C THR A 15 -18.44 -21.03 3.94
N GLU A 16 -19.71 -21.19 3.59
CA GLU A 16 -20.26 -20.72 2.32
C GLU A 16 -20.02 -19.22 2.09
N ASN A 17 -20.19 -18.40 3.13
CA ASN A 17 -19.95 -16.97 3.07
C ASN A 17 -18.47 -16.62 2.84
N LEU A 18 -17.54 -17.36 3.46
CA LEU A 18 -16.11 -17.16 3.26
C LEU A 18 -15.69 -17.61 1.86
N LEU A 19 -16.28 -18.69 1.35
CA LEU A 19 -16.07 -19.16 -0.01
C LEU A 19 -16.56 -18.12 -1.01
N TYR A 20 -17.75 -17.56 -0.81
CA TYR A 20 -18.30 -16.51 -1.65
C TYR A 20 -17.39 -15.27 -1.64
N PHE A 21 -16.96 -14.80 -0.46
CA PHE A 21 -16.00 -13.71 -0.34
C PHE A 21 -14.70 -13.98 -1.11
N ALA A 22 -14.11 -15.17 -0.94
CA ALA A 22 -12.86 -15.54 -1.61
C ALA A 22 -13.01 -15.56 -3.14
N GLN A 23 -14.15 -16.03 -3.65
CA GLN A 23 -14.45 -16.02 -5.08
C GLN A 23 -14.54 -14.60 -5.64
N ILE A 24 -15.29 -13.70 -4.97
CA ILE A 24 -15.40 -12.30 -5.38
C ILE A 24 -14.04 -11.60 -5.31
N PHE A 25 -13.28 -11.82 -4.24
CA PHE A 25 -11.93 -11.27 -4.09
C PHE A 25 -11.02 -11.71 -5.25
N GLU A 26 -11.04 -13.01 -5.61
CA GLU A 26 -10.25 -13.51 -6.75
C GLU A 26 -10.71 -12.93 -8.11
N GLU A 27 -11.99 -12.58 -8.25
CA GLU A 27 -12.51 -11.92 -9.46
C GLU A 27 -12.04 -10.47 -9.57
N CYS A 28 -12.06 -9.73 -8.46
CA CYS A 28 -11.56 -8.35 -8.40
C CYS A 28 -10.11 -8.24 -8.85
N PHE A 29 -9.28 -9.24 -8.54
CA PHE A 29 -7.85 -9.27 -8.87
C PHE A 29 -7.51 -10.22 -10.03
N PHE A 30 -8.49 -10.57 -10.86
CA PHE A 30 -8.27 -11.50 -11.96
C PHE A 30 -7.19 -10.95 -12.92
N PRO A 31 -6.16 -11.75 -13.30
CA PRO A 31 -5.02 -11.25 -14.06
C PRO A 31 -5.37 -10.63 -15.42
N PHE A 32 -6.49 -11.05 -16.02
CA PHE A 32 -6.94 -10.57 -17.33
C PHE A 32 -7.93 -9.41 -17.27
N SER A 33 -8.26 -8.90 -16.08
CA SER A 33 -9.01 -7.66 -15.94
C SER A 33 -8.10 -6.47 -16.24
N LEU A 34 -8.60 -5.45 -16.94
CA LEU A 34 -7.84 -4.21 -17.14
C LEU A 34 -7.55 -3.57 -15.78
N ASP A 35 -6.34 -3.05 -15.60
CA ASP A 35 -5.90 -2.52 -14.30
C ASP A 35 -6.78 -1.39 -13.78
N THR A 36 -7.38 -0.58 -14.68
CA THR A 36 -8.34 0.48 -14.32
C THR A 36 -9.61 -0.05 -13.65
N TYR A 37 -9.96 -1.32 -13.84
CA TYR A 37 -11.11 -1.96 -13.18
C TYR A 37 -10.72 -2.73 -11.92
N LYS A 38 -9.42 -2.88 -11.63
CA LYS A 38 -8.98 -3.52 -10.39
C LYS A 38 -9.15 -2.52 -9.25
N PRO A 39 -9.70 -2.94 -8.10
CA PRO A 39 -9.68 -2.07 -6.93
C PRO A 39 -8.23 -1.78 -6.54
N SER A 40 -7.98 -0.59 -5.99
CA SER A 40 -6.67 -0.30 -5.41
C SER A 40 -6.42 -1.28 -4.24
N ALA A 41 -5.44 -2.16 -4.40
CA ALA A 41 -4.97 -3.04 -3.34
C ALA A 41 -3.92 -2.37 -2.43
N MET A 42 -3.46 -1.19 -2.82
CA MET A 42 -2.43 -0.44 -2.12
C MET A 42 -3.05 0.27 -0.91
N ASN A 43 -2.78 -0.26 0.28
CA ASN A 43 -3.02 0.45 1.53
C ASN A 43 -1.80 1.33 1.90
N THR A 44 -1.96 2.20 2.88
CA THR A 44 -0.90 3.12 3.32
C THR A 44 0.43 2.41 3.63
N SER A 45 0.41 1.21 4.24
CA SER A 45 1.62 0.45 4.53
C SER A 45 2.32 -0.05 3.25
N LEU A 46 1.56 -0.59 2.30
CA LEU A 46 2.11 -1.08 1.04
C LEU A 46 2.71 0.06 0.19
N LEU A 47 2.08 1.24 0.24
CA LEU A 47 2.62 2.45 -0.40
C LEU A 47 3.91 2.94 0.25
N CYS A 48 4.09 2.74 1.57
CA CYS A 48 5.37 3.00 2.22
C CYS A 48 6.46 2.05 1.68
N ASP A 49 6.15 0.77 1.56
CA ASP A 49 7.09 -0.23 1.04
C ASP A 49 7.46 0.05 -0.42
N GLU A 50 6.47 0.37 -1.26
CA GLU A 50 6.70 0.80 -2.64
C GLU A 50 7.59 2.04 -2.70
N ALA A 51 7.31 3.05 -1.88
CA ALA A 51 8.13 4.27 -1.85
C ALA A 51 9.58 3.95 -1.46
N LEU A 52 9.83 3.07 -0.49
CA LEU A 52 11.18 2.67 -0.10
C LEU A 52 11.91 1.91 -1.23
N VAL A 53 11.20 1.06 -1.97
CA VAL A 53 11.75 0.35 -3.14
C VAL A 53 12.12 1.36 -4.23
N VAL A 54 11.26 2.33 -4.53
CA VAL A 54 11.52 3.35 -5.56
C VAL A 54 12.67 4.27 -5.14
N ILE A 55 12.74 4.67 -3.88
CA ILE A 55 13.87 5.45 -3.34
C ILE A 55 15.18 4.66 -3.51
N SER A 56 15.18 3.37 -3.16
CA SER A 56 16.36 2.51 -3.30
C SER A 56 16.81 2.37 -4.76
N ALA A 57 15.86 2.28 -5.69
CA ALA A 57 16.13 2.24 -7.13
C ALA A 57 16.63 3.57 -7.71
N VAL A 58 16.30 4.69 -7.07
CA VAL A 58 16.88 6.01 -7.40
C VAL A 58 18.30 6.12 -6.85
N GLU A 59 18.55 5.65 -5.63
CA GLU A 59 19.88 5.62 -5.00
C GLU A 59 20.86 4.72 -5.80
N SER A 60 20.38 3.61 -6.39
CA SER A 60 21.19 2.75 -7.26
C SER A 60 21.40 3.30 -8.67
N GLY A 61 20.67 4.35 -9.06
CA GLY A 61 20.70 4.93 -10.40
C GLY A 61 19.88 4.18 -11.46
N ASP A 62 19.08 3.20 -11.07
CA ASP A 62 18.19 2.45 -11.97
C ASP A 62 17.00 3.30 -12.44
N ILE A 63 16.55 4.22 -11.60
CA ILE A 63 15.37 5.08 -11.81
C ILE A 63 15.76 6.55 -11.61
N LYS A 64 15.12 7.46 -12.35
CA LYS A 64 15.29 8.91 -12.16
C LYS A 64 14.46 9.42 -10.97
N GLU A 65 15.04 10.35 -10.21
CA GLU A 65 14.43 10.98 -9.03
C GLU A 65 12.98 11.50 -9.20
N PRO A 66 12.57 12.09 -10.35
CA PRO A 66 11.19 12.55 -10.54
C PRO A 66 10.13 11.46 -10.38
N ASN A 67 10.49 10.18 -10.57
CA ASN A 67 9.56 9.07 -10.45
C ASN A 67 9.08 8.83 -9.00
N ILE A 68 9.85 9.28 -8.00
CA ILE A 68 9.45 9.20 -6.58
C ILE A 68 8.21 10.08 -6.31
N LYS A 69 8.09 11.22 -7.02
CA LYS A 69 7.04 12.21 -6.75
C LYS A 69 5.64 11.63 -6.84
N HIS A 70 5.39 10.77 -7.84
CA HIS A 70 4.07 10.16 -8.02
C HIS A 70 3.70 9.24 -6.87
N VAL A 71 4.65 8.40 -6.43
CA VAL A 71 4.46 7.48 -5.31
C VAL A 71 4.22 8.23 -4.00
N LEU A 72 4.97 9.30 -3.73
CA LEU A 72 4.77 10.10 -2.52
C LEU A 72 3.43 10.83 -2.51
N LEU A 73 2.96 11.31 -3.67
CA LEU A 73 1.64 11.93 -3.78
C LEU A 73 0.53 10.91 -3.52
N GLU A 74 0.64 9.72 -4.08
CA GLU A 74 -0.31 8.63 -3.83
C GLU A 74 -0.32 8.21 -2.36
N LEU A 75 0.85 8.03 -1.75
CA LEU A 75 0.99 7.73 -0.32
C LEU A 75 0.31 8.80 0.55
N CYS A 76 0.56 10.09 0.27
CA CYS A 76 -0.09 11.18 1.01
C CYS A 76 -1.60 11.18 0.81
N SER A 77 -2.08 10.96 -0.42
CA SER A 77 -3.51 10.90 -0.72
C SER A 77 -4.21 9.72 -0.02
N ASN A 78 -3.55 8.57 0.06
CA ASN A 78 -4.08 7.39 0.75
C ASN A 78 -4.15 7.66 2.27
N LEU A 79 -3.05 8.17 2.85
CA LEU A 79 -2.96 8.51 4.27
C LEU A 79 -4.01 9.55 4.72
N GLU A 80 -4.40 10.47 3.82
CA GLU A 80 -5.48 11.44 4.10
C GLU A 80 -6.86 10.80 4.28
N SER A 81 -7.09 9.61 3.71
CA SER A 81 -8.39 8.91 3.75
C SER A 81 -8.39 7.63 4.57
N ASP A 82 -7.22 7.10 4.93
CA ASP A 82 -7.06 5.87 5.69
C ASP A 82 -7.19 6.11 7.20
N ASP A 83 -8.42 6.02 7.72
CA ASP A 83 -8.69 6.25 9.15
C ASP A 83 -8.02 5.23 10.07
N VAL A 84 -7.76 4.01 9.59
CA VAL A 84 -7.03 2.99 10.35
C VAL A 84 -5.57 3.39 10.49
N ALA A 85 -4.93 3.82 9.39
CA ALA A 85 -3.56 4.31 9.44
C ALA A 85 -3.42 5.52 10.37
N LYS A 86 -4.38 6.46 10.34
CA LYS A 86 -4.36 7.63 11.23
C LYS A 86 -4.47 7.25 12.71
N ASP A 87 -5.31 6.27 13.04
CA ASP A 87 -5.48 5.79 14.43
C ASP A 87 -4.23 5.07 14.96
N LEU A 88 -3.45 4.45 14.06
CA LEU A 88 -2.19 3.79 14.41
C LEU A 88 -1.01 4.76 14.58
N LEU A 89 -1.15 6.02 14.14
CA LEU A 89 -0.08 7.00 14.18
C LEU A 89 -0.17 7.88 15.42
N ASP A 90 0.88 7.81 16.26
CA ASP A 90 1.07 8.73 17.40
C ASP A 90 1.69 10.08 16.99
N ILE A 91 1.85 10.34 15.69
CA ILE A 91 2.51 11.53 15.13
C ILE A 91 1.50 12.39 14.37
N GLU A 92 1.62 13.71 14.48
CA GLU A 92 0.79 14.62 13.70
C GLU A 92 1.04 14.47 12.19
N LEU A 93 -0.02 14.19 11.43
CA LEU A 93 0.03 14.07 9.96
C LEU A 93 0.62 15.31 9.28
N LYS A 94 0.47 16.50 9.90
CA LYS A 94 1.02 17.76 9.38
C LYS A 94 2.54 17.71 9.27
N GLU A 95 3.22 17.10 10.24
CA GLU A 95 4.68 16.97 10.23
C GLU A 95 5.12 16.05 9.08
N ILE A 96 4.43 14.91 8.92
CA ILE A 96 4.68 13.97 7.82
C ILE A 96 4.51 14.68 6.46
N TYR A 97 3.41 15.39 6.26
CA TYR A 97 3.14 16.09 5.00
C TYR A 97 4.14 17.21 4.72
N SER A 98 4.62 17.90 5.75
CA SER A 98 5.63 18.96 5.59
C SER A 98 6.94 18.45 4.98
N ILE A 99 7.27 17.18 5.22
CA ILE A 99 8.48 16.55 4.68
C ILE A 99 8.19 15.89 3.32
N LEU A 100 7.14 15.07 3.24
CA LEU A 100 6.88 14.25 2.05
C LEU A 100 6.43 15.08 0.84
N LYS A 101 5.63 16.13 1.05
CA LYS A 101 5.13 17.00 -0.03
C LYS A 101 6.12 18.12 -0.42
N ASN A 102 7.20 18.32 0.34
CA ASN A 102 8.17 19.37 0.05
C ASN A 102 9.20 18.91 -0.99
N ASP A 103 9.17 19.54 -2.17
CA ASP A 103 10.12 19.24 -3.27
C ASP A 103 11.56 19.64 -2.94
N LYS A 104 11.80 20.50 -1.93
CA LYS A 104 13.15 20.93 -1.51
C LYS A 104 13.78 20.03 -0.45
N GLU A 105 13.00 19.15 0.16
CA GLU A 105 13.52 18.22 1.17
C GLU A 105 14.42 17.17 0.53
N SER A 106 15.46 16.78 1.28
CA SER A 106 16.40 15.77 0.80
C SER A 106 15.73 14.41 0.68
N LEU A 107 16.17 13.60 -0.28
CA LEU A 107 15.72 12.22 -0.43
C LEU A 107 15.92 11.40 0.85
N SER A 108 17.03 11.65 1.56
CA SER A 108 17.34 11.03 2.86
C SER A 108 16.31 11.38 3.95
N SER A 109 15.87 12.65 4.00
CA SER A 109 14.81 13.09 4.92
C SER A 109 13.53 12.33 4.65
N LYS A 110 13.11 12.28 3.37
CA LYS A 110 11.89 11.59 2.94
C LYS A 110 11.94 10.10 3.25
N LYS A 111 13.07 9.44 2.96
CA LYS A 111 13.31 8.02 3.28
C LYS A 111 13.13 7.75 4.77
N THR A 112 13.77 8.56 5.62
CA THR A 112 13.67 8.42 7.08
C THR A 112 12.22 8.54 7.56
N THR A 113 11.49 9.54 7.07
CA THR A 113 10.07 9.73 7.41
C THR A 113 9.21 8.54 7.00
N ILE A 114 9.45 7.95 5.82
CA ILE A 114 8.71 6.78 5.34
C ILE A 114 9.06 5.53 6.14
N GLU A 115 10.33 5.35 6.52
CA GLU A 115 10.74 4.23 7.40
C GLU A 115 10.06 4.32 8.77
N VAL A 116 9.98 5.53 9.34
CA VAL A 116 9.27 5.77 10.61
C VAL A 116 7.78 5.47 10.44
N LEU A 117 7.15 5.99 9.38
CA LEU A 117 5.74 5.75 9.06
C LEU A 117 5.43 4.25 8.91
N SER A 118 6.22 3.53 8.10
CA SER A 118 6.08 2.08 7.90
C SER A 118 6.22 1.32 9.22
N ARG A 119 7.14 1.72 10.10
CA ARG A 119 7.29 1.09 11.41
C ARG A 119 6.05 1.26 12.28
N TYR A 120 5.46 2.46 12.36
CA TYR A 120 4.23 2.69 13.13
C TYR A 120 3.07 1.83 12.60
N LEU A 121 2.88 1.81 11.28
CA LEU A 121 1.79 1.04 10.66
C LEU A 121 1.96 -0.47 10.83
N ASN A 122 3.20 -0.95 10.89
CA ASN A 122 3.53 -2.36 11.04
C ASN A 122 3.85 -2.79 12.48
N GLN A 123 3.67 -1.91 13.47
CA GLN A 123 3.80 -2.30 14.87
C GLN A 123 2.75 -3.36 15.19
N LYS A 124 3.19 -4.62 15.28
CA LYS A 124 2.46 -5.63 16.04
C LYS A 124 2.35 -5.10 17.47
N LYS A 125 1.16 -4.62 17.87
CA LYS A 125 0.80 -4.59 19.29
C LYS A 125 0.90 -6.03 19.78
N ILE A 126 1.98 -6.32 20.51
CA ILE A 126 2.21 -7.60 21.21
C ILE A 126 1.17 -7.71 22.33
#